data_AF-A0A955KDL2-F1
#
_entry.id   AF-A0A955KDL2-F1
#
_cell.length_a   1.000
_cell.length_b   1.000
_cell.length_c   1.000
_cell.angle_alpha   90.00
_cell.angle_beta   90.00
_cell.angle_gamma   90.00
#
_symmetry.space_group_name_H-M   'P 1'
#
loop_
_entity.id
_entity.type
_entity.pdbx_description
1 polymer ?
#
loop_
_entity_poly.entity_id
_entity_poly.type
_entity_poly.pdbx_seq_one_letter_code
_entity_poly.pdbx_strand_id
1 'polypeptide(L)' 'ILTGGELPALSIIDATSRQILGVLGDIESLEDDRATTGESYTRPEVIEYKKKKYKVPEVFLKGNHAEIEKRRQVRE' A
#
# COMPACT_ATOMS: atom_id res chain seq x y z
N ILE A 1 -4.06 -21.01 -15.47
CA ILE A 1 -4.64 -20.92 -16.82
C ILE A 1 -6.04 -20.33 -16.66
N LEU A 2 -6.34 -19.23 -17.35
CA LEU A 2 -7.66 -18.59 -17.31
C LEU A 2 -8.52 -19.13 -18.46
N THR A 3 -9.84 -19.05 -18.32
CA THR A 3 -10.81 -19.56 -19.30
C THR A 3 -10.94 -18.68 -20.55
N GLY A 4 -10.52 -17.41 -20.47
CA GLY A 4 -10.59 -16.44 -21.57
C GLY A 4 -9.60 -15.29 -21.39
N GLY A 5 -9.48 -14.45 -22.41
CA GLY A 5 -8.49 -13.36 -22.48
C GLY A 5 -8.93 -12.02 -21.88
N GLU A 6 -10.18 -11.90 -21.42
CA GLU A 6 -10.74 -10.64 -20.93
C GLU A 6 -10.03 -10.11 -19.69
N LEU A 7 -9.79 -10.96 -18.68
CA LEU A 7 -9.06 -10.57 -17.47
C LEU A 7 -7.61 -10.17 -17.78
N PRO A 8 -6.81 -10.94 -18.54
CA PRO A 8 -5.49 -10.50 -18.98
C PRO A 8 -5.50 -9.16 -19.74
N ALA A 9 -6.47 -8.97 -20.64
CA ALA A 9 -6.58 -7.73 -21.41
C ALA A 9 -6.83 -6.54 -20.48
N LEU A 10 -7.76 -6.66 -19.53
CA LEU A 10 -8.02 -5.62 -18.52
C LEU A 10 -6.80 -5.37 -17.62
N SER A 11 -6.08 -6.41 -17.21
CA SER A 11 -4.84 -6.25 -16.44
C SER A 11 -3.79 -5.44 -17.20
N ILE A 12 -3.61 -5.72 -18.50
CA ILE A 12 -2.65 -4.99 -19.35
C ILE A 12 -3.09 -3.53 -19.52
N ILE A 13 -4.38 -3.29 -19.76
CA ILE A 13 -4.94 -1.94 -19.89
C ILE A 13 -4.75 -1.14 -18.59
N ASP A 14 -5.04 -1.72 -17.42
CA ASP A 14 -4.84 -1.04 -16.13
C ASP A 14 -3.35 -0.71 -15.90
N ALA A 15 -2.46 -1.67 -16.10
CA ALA A 15 -1.02 -1.46 -15.90
C ALA A 15 -0.44 -0.39 -16.83
N THR A 16 -0.84 -0.38 -18.11
CA THR A 16 -0.31 0.57 -19.10
C THR A 16 -0.91 1.96 -18.98
N SER A 17 -2.22 2.06 -18.68
CA SER A 17 -2.90 3.36 -18.55
C SER A 17 -2.35 4.21 -17.39
N ARG A 18 -1.89 3.58 -16.31
CA ARG A 18 -1.26 4.25 -15.15
C ARG A 18 0.04 4.98 -15.48
N GLN A 19 0.73 4.56 -16.54
CA GLN A 19 1.98 5.19 -16.99
C GLN A 19 1.73 6.48 -17.80
N ILE A 20 0.47 6.78 -18.14
CA ILE A 20 0.10 7.98 -18.89
C ILE A 20 -0.03 9.16 -17.92
N LEU A 21 0.69 10.25 -18.21
CA LEU A 21 0.66 11.47 -17.41
C LEU A 21 -0.77 12.00 -17.24
N GLY A 22 -1.13 12.32 -15.99
CA GLY A 22 -2.45 12.86 -15.65
C GLY A 22 -3.51 11.82 -15.28
N VAL A 23 -3.25 10.51 -15.45
CA VAL A 23 -4.20 9.45 -15.05
C VAL A 23 -4.22 9.24 -13.53
N LEU A 24 -3.05 9.20 -12.89
CA LEU A 24 -2.92 8.98 -11.44
C LEU A 24 -3.02 10.26 -10.59
N GLY A 25 -3.07 11.43 -11.22
CA GLY A 25 -2.98 12.73 -10.55
C GLY A 25 -1.55 13.05 -10.12
N ASP A 26 -0.96 12.24 -9.25
CA ASP A 26 0.42 12.35 -8.77
C ASP A 26 1.30 11.20 -9.30
N ILE A 27 2.47 11.55 -9.83
CA ILE A 27 3.45 10.60 -10.39
C ILE A 27 4.05 9.74 -9.27
N GLU A 28 4.19 10.27 -8.06
CA GLU A 28 4.65 9.52 -6.88
C GLU A 28 3.65 8.42 -6.43
N SER A 29 2.46 8.37 -7.05
CA SER A 29 1.52 7.29 -6.85
C SER A 29 1.75 6.10 -7.78
N LEU A 30 2.76 6.15 -8.65
CA LEU A 30 3.22 4.96 -9.36
C LEU A 30 3.74 3.94 -8.35
N GLU A 31 3.11 2.77 -8.35
CA GLU A 31 3.37 1.71 -7.39
C GLU A 31 4.82 1.17 -7.48
N ASP A 32 5.50 1.33 -8.62
CA ASP A 32 6.89 0.89 -8.79
C ASP A 32 7.89 1.67 -7.93
N ASP A 33 7.61 2.94 -7.58
CA ASP A 33 8.50 3.77 -6.77
C ASP A 33 8.16 3.72 -5.27
N ARG A 34 6.97 3.22 -4.92
CA ARG A 34 6.57 3.08 -3.52
C ARG A 34 7.07 1.75 -2.98
N ALA A 35 7.82 1.83 -1.88
CA ALA A 35 8.05 0.74 -0.94
C ALA A 35 6.73 0.26 -0.31
N THR A 36 5.81 -0.30 -1.10
CA THR A 36 4.57 -0.97 -0.66
C THR A 36 4.84 -2.26 0.11
N THR A 37 6.11 -2.63 0.31
CA THR A 37 6.56 -3.74 1.17
C THR A 37 6.26 -3.52 2.66
N GLY A 38 5.83 -2.32 3.08
CA GLY A 38 5.63 -1.96 4.50
C GLY A 38 4.21 -2.10 5.08
N GLU A 39 4.11 -2.14 6.42
CA GLU A 39 2.82 -2.12 7.13
C GLU A 39 2.11 -0.76 6.96
N SER A 40 0.85 -0.79 6.49
CA SER A 40 0.00 0.39 6.35
C SER A 40 -1.08 0.42 7.43
N TYR A 41 -1.23 1.57 8.09
CA TYR A 41 -2.24 1.80 9.11
C TYR A 41 -3.03 3.05 8.81
N THR A 42 -4.30 3.03 9.17
CA THR A 42 -5.18 4.20 9.11
C THR A 42 -6.05 4.22 10.37
N ARG A 43 -6.78 5.31 10.55
CA ARG A 43 -7.70 5.46 11.68
C ARG A 43 -8.80 4.38 11.62
N PRO A 44 -9.28 3.86 12.76
CA PRO A 44 -8.93 4.21 14.15
C PRO A 44 -7.67 3.48 14.69
N GLU A 45 -7.08 3.97 15.78
CA GLU A 45 -5.87 3.39 16.40
C GLU A 45 -6.03 1.93 16.86
N VAL A 46 -7.25 1.54 17.20
CA VAL A 46 -7.61 0.17 17.59
C VAL A 46 -8.80 -0.28 16.78
N ILE A 47 -8.63 -1.36 16.05
CA ILE A 47 -9.70 -2.04 15.30
C ILE A 47 -10.09 -3.29 16.09
N GLU A 48 -11.36 -3.39 16.47
CA GLU A 48 -11.91 -4.62 17.05
C GLU A 48 -12.57 -5.46 15.96
N TYR A 49 -12.04 -6.67 15.73
CA TYR A 49 -12.57 -7.60 14.73
C TYR A 49 -12.61 -9.01 15.29
N LYS A 50 -13.77 -9.68 15.20
CA LYS A 50 -13.99 -11.05 15.71
C LYS A 50 -13.49 -11.26 17.15
N LYS A 51 -13.78 -10.31 18.05
CA LYS A 51 -13.35 -10.29 19.46
C LYS A 51 -11.83 -10.17 19.67
N LYS A 52 -11.05 -9.86 18.63
CA LYS A 52 -9.62 -9.55 18.71
C LYS A 52 -9.41 -8.05 18.52
N LYS A 53 -8.50 -7.48 19.30
CA LYS A 53 -8.09 -6.07 19.21
C LYS A 53 -6.78 -5.97 18.43
N TYR A 54 -6.83 -5.25 17.31
CA TYR A 54 -5.68 -4.94 16.47
C TYR A 54 -5.28 -3.49 16.74
N LYS A 55 -4.11 -3.28 17.35
CA LYS A 55 -3.59 -1.95 17.69
C LYS A 55 -2.49 -1.56 16.72
N VAL A 56 -2.50 -0.29 16.30
CA VAL A 56 -1.39 0.30 15.54
C VAL A 56 -0.13 0.34 16.43
N PRO A 57 1.04 -0.13 15.94
CA PRO A 57 2.29 -0.05 16.69
C PRO A 57 2.58 1.39 17.13
N GLU A 58 3.05 1.58 18.37
CA GLU A 58 3.26 2.92 18.93
C GLU A 58 4.25 3.78 18.14
N VAL A 59 5.19 3.15 17.43
CA VAL A 59 6.15 3.83 16.56
C VAL A 59 5.44 4.68 15.50
N PHE A 60 4.32 4.21 14.96
CA PHE A 60 3.53 4.94 13.96
C PHE A 60 2.63 6.03 14.57
N LEU A 61 2.46 6.06 15.89
CA LEU A 61 1.66 7.06 16.60
C LEU A 61 2.50 8.22 17.16
N LYS A 62 3.80 8.00 17.40
CA LYS A 62 4.71 8.96 18.03
C LYS A 62 5.29 10.02 17.08
N GLY A 63 5.05 9.90 15.77
CA GLY A 63 5.50 10.88 14.77
C GLY A 63 7.02 10.96 14.56
N ASN A 64 7.80 10.00 15.07
CA ASN A 64 9.24 9.97 14.87
C ASN A 64 9.58 9.36 13.50
N HIS A 65 9.85 10.21 12.51
CA HIS A 65 10.12 9.79 11.14
C HIS A 65 11.30 8.80 11.01
N ALA A 66 12.37 8.97 11.78
CA ALA A 66 13.53 8.09 11.72
C ALA A 66 13.22 6.68 12.25
N GLU A 67 12.48 6.59 13.35
CA GLU A 67 12.03 5.30 13.91
C GLU A 67 10.97 4.64 13.03
N ILE A 68 10.10 5.42 12.39
CA ILE A 68 9.11 4.92 11.42
C ILE A 68 9.81 4.30 10.21
N GLU A 69 10.82 4.98 9.66
CA GLU A 69 11.56 4.49 8.51
C GLU A 69 12.37 3.24 8.85
N LYS A 70 13.08 3.25 9.99
CA LYS A 70 13.76 2.06 10.51
C LYS A 70 12.80 0.88 10.72
N ARG A 71 11.60 1.13 11.25
CA ARG A 71 10.56 0.11 11.43
C ARG A 71 10.07 -0.48 10.11
N ARG A 72 10.02 0.32 9.04
CA ARG A 72 9.63 -0.13 7.69
C ARG A 72 10.71 -1.00 7.04
N GLN A 73 11.99 -0.64 7.19
CA GLN A 73 13.12 -1.38 6.62
C GLN A 73 13.40 -2.73 7.29
N VAL A 74 13.13 -2.87 8.60
CA VAL A 74 13.43 -4.11 9.37
C VAL A 74 12.55 -5.32 8.95
N ARG A 75 11.56 -5.14 8.08
CA ARG A 75 10.61 -6.18 7.68
C ARG A 75 10.67 -6.59 6.20
N GLU A 76 11.62 -6.05 5.43
CA GLU A 76 12.04 -6.64 4.15
C GLU A 76 12.96 -7.84 4.38
#